data_AF-A0A2X2WHH8-F1
#
_entry.id   AF-A0A2X2WHH8-F1
#
_cell.length_a   1.000
_cell.length_b   1.000
_cell.length_c   1.000
_cell.angle_alpha   90.00
_cell.angle_beta   90.00
_cell.angle_gamma   90.00
#
_symmetry.space_group_name_H-M   'P 1'
#
loop_
_entity.id
_entity.type
_entity.pdbx_description
1 polymer ?
#
loop_
_entity_poly.entity_id
_entity_poly.type
_entity_poly.pdbx_seq_one_letter_code
_entity_poly.pdbx_strand_id
1 'polypeptide(L)'
;MAAVCGTSGIASLFSRAAFAAESDIADGQTVRFDFSVLQSMANDLAQKPWGGEPRALPNTLANLTPQAYNSIQYDAAHSLWNNIEGRKLDVQFFHVGMGFRRRVRMFSLDASTHQAREIHFRPELFKYNDAGVDTRQLEGQTDLGFAGFRAFKAPELARRDIVSFLGASYFRAVDDTYQYGLSARGLAIDTYTDSKEEFPDFTAFWFETAKPGDTTFTVYALLDSPSVTGAYKFVIHCEESQVIMDVENHIYARKDIKQLGIAPMTSMFSCGNNERRMCDTIHPQIHDSDRPGHVAGQWRMDLPSAE
;
A
#
# COMPACT_ATOMS: atom_id res chain seq x y z
N MET A 1 6.29 4.09 75.22
CA MET A 1 7.12 4.64 74.12
C MET A 1 7.55 3.47 73.24
N ALA A 2 7.42 3.42 71.93
CA ALA A 2 6.76 4.22 70.90
C ALA A 2 6.43 3.18 69.78
N ALA A 3 5.18 3.10 69.32
CA ALA A 3 4.67 3.60 68.03
C ALA A 3 5.09 2.78 66.78
N VAL A 4 4.13 2.13 66.08
CA VAL A 4 3.57 2.51 64.75
C VAL A 4 4.49 2.02 63.60
N CYS A 5 4.13 1.42 62.45
CA CYS A 5 2.95 1.16 61.62
C CYS A 5 3.31 -0.13 60.81
N GLY A 6 2.42 -1.05 60.41
CA GLY A 6 1.37 -0.80 59.42
C GLY A 6 1.96 -0.73 58.00
N THR A 7 2.20 -1.87 57.33
CA THR A 7 2.41 -1.90 55.86
C THR A 7 1.37 -2.79 55.21
N SER A 8 0.41 -2.11 54.58
CA SER A 8 -0.64 -2.67 53.76
C SER A 8 -0.06 -3.43 52.56
N GLY A 9 -0.58 -4.64 52.32
CA GLY A 9 -0.30 -5.39 51.12
C GLY A 9 -0.82 -4.67 49.89
N ILE A 10 0.07 -4.30 48.99
CA ILE A 10 -0.28 -3.88 47.63
C ILE A 10 -0.38 -5.16 46.81
N ALA A 11 -1.60 -5.68 46.69
CA ALA A 11 -1.90 -6.64 45.65
C ALA A 11 -1.79 -5.90 44.31
N SER A 12 -0.67 -6.09 43.60
CA SER A 12 -0.54 -5.70 42.21
C SER A 12 -1.48 -6.57 41.38
N LEU A 13 -2.70 -6.07 41.18
CA LEU A 13 -3.58 -6.53 40.12
C LEU A 13 -2.86 -6.25 38.80
N PHE A 14 -2.24 -7.29 38.24
CA PHE A 14 -1.86 -7.30 36.84
C PHE A 14 -3.16 -7.27 36.02
N SER A 15 -3.65 -6.07 35.75
CA SER A 15 -4.56 -5.88 34.63
C SER A 15 -3.83 -6.32 33.39
N ARG A 16 -4.14 -7.53 32.90
CA ARG A 16 -4.00 -7.87 31.48
C ARG A 16 -4.93 -6.92 30.73
N ALA A 17 -4.45 -5.70 30.49
CA ALA A 17 -4.93 -4.93 29.36
C ALA A 17 -4.73 -5.84 28.15
N ALA A 18 -5.81 -6.13 27.44
CA ALA A 18 -5.72 -6.76 26.15
C ALA A 18 -4.87 -5.83 25.28
N PHE A 19 -3.58 -6.14 25.16
CA PHE A 19 -2.78 -5.59 24.09
C PHE A 19 -3.53 -5.95 22.81
N ALA A 20 -3.96 -4.94 22.06
CA ALA A 20 -4.30 -5.15 20.66
C ALA A 20 -3.15 -5.97 20.08
N ALA A 21 -3.46 -7.10 19.43
CA ALA A 21 -2.47 -8.04 18.96
C ALA A 21 -1.50 -7.30 18.04
N GLU A 22 -0.37 -6.88 18.60
CA GLU A 22 0.68 -6.18 17.88
C GLU A 22 1.15 -7.11 16.77
N SER A 23 1.34 -6.58 15.57
CA SER A 23 1.80 -7.41 14.46
C SER A 23 3.18 -7.98 14.80
N ASP A 24 3.29 -9.31 14.91
CA ASP A 24 4.53 -10.00 15.32
C ASP A 24 5.71 -9.73 14.37
N ILE A 25 5.41 -9.23 13.15
CA ILE A 25 6.41 -8.87 12.14
C ILE A 25 6.94 -7.43 12.27
N ALA A 26 6.27 -6.56 13.03
CA ALA A 26 6.70 -5.19 13.25
C ALA A 26 7.79 -5.17 14.33
N ASP A 27 9.01 -4.82 13.93
CA ASP A 27 10.22 -4.98 14.73
C ASP A 27 10.93 -3.65 15.02
N GLY A 28 10.52 -2.56 14.38
CA GLY A 28 11.11 -1.23 14.55
C GLY A 28 10.83 -0.57 15.90
N GLN A 29 11.31 0.66 16.07
CA GLN A 29 10.99 1.45 17.25
C GLN A 29 9.58 2.03 17.15
N THR A 30 8.92 2.11 18.30
CA THR A 30 7.61 2.73 18.41
C THR A 30 7.73 4.25 18.28
N VAL A 31 6.94 4.82 17.37
CA VAL A 31 6.83 6.26 17.16
C VAL A 31 5.38 6.68 17.24
N ARG A 32 5.11 7.88 17.79
CA ARG A 32 3.76 8.43 17.77
C ARG A 32 3.37 8.79 16.34
N PHE A 33 2.15 8.43 15.95
CA PHE A 33 1.65 8.71 14.61
C PHE A 33 0.15 9.00 14.62
N ASP A 34 -0.26 9.98 13.82
CA ASP A 34 -1.62 10.22 13.39
C ASP A 34 -1.59 10.95 12.04
N PHE A 35 -2.75 11.25 11.48
CA PHE A 35 -2.81 11.88 10.16
C PHE A 35 -2.22 13.31 10.13
N SER A 36 -2.31 14.05 11.24
CA SER A 36 -1.73 15.40 11.34
C SER A 36 -0.20 15.36 11.36
N VAL A 37 0.37 14.31 11.96
CA VAL A 37 1.81 14.02 11.88
C VAL A 37 2.22 13.76 10.44
N LEU A 38 1.44 12.98 9.69
CA LEU A 38 1.75 12.71 8.28
C LEU A 38 1.64 13.96 7.38
N GLN A 39 0.62 14.80 7.61
CA GLN A 39 0.49 16.09 6.91
C GLN A 39 1.72 16.98 7.17
N SER A 40 2.17 17.05 8.43
CA SER A 40 3.37 17.80 8.81
C SER A 40 4.62 17.22 8.15
N MET A 41 4.77 15.89 8.12
CA MET A 41 5.88 15.22 7.44
C MET A 41 5.93 15.56 5.95
N ALA A 42 4.79 15.52 5.26
CA ALA A 42 4.72 15.89 3.85
C ALA A 42 5.06 17.37 3.64
N ASN A 43 4.48 18.27 4.45
CA ASN A 43 4.77 19.70 4.38
C ASN A 43 6.27 20.01 4.57
N ASP A 44 6.90 19.45 5.60
CA ASP A 44 8.33 19.60 5.89
C ASP A 44 9.19 19.03 4.76
N LEU A 45 8.74 17.93 4.17
CA LEU A 45 9.43 17.28 3.06
C LEU A 45 9.39 18.18 1.82
N ALA A 46 8.27 18.87 1.53
CA ALA A 46 8.15 19.81 0.41
C ALA A 46 9.13 21.00 0.48
N GLN A 47 9.60 21.36 1.67
CA GLN A 47 10.56 22.46 1.88
C GLN A 47 12.02 22.06 1.61
N LYS A 48 12.28 20.81 1.24
CA LYS A 48 13.62 20.28 0.97
C LYS A 48 13.79 20.00 -0.53
N PRO A 49 15.01 19.81 -1.04
CA PRO A 49 15.21 19.18 -2.34
C PRO A 49 14.70 17.73 -2.32
N TRP A 50 14.19 17.26 -3.46
CA TRP A 50 13.80 15.85 -3.60
C TRP A 50 15.00 14.92 -3.42
N GLY A 51 14.80 13.82 -2.68
CA GLY A 51 15.86 12.89 -2.28
C GLY A 51 16.46 12.06 -3.43
N GLY A 52 15.90 12.16 -4.64
CA GLY A 52 16.43 11.52 -5.83
C GLY A 52 15.79 10.18 -6.16
N GLU A 53 16.33 9.57 -7.23
CA GLU A 53 15.97 8.24 -7.65
C GLU A 53 16.40 7.18 -6.61
N PRO A 54 15.68 6.04 -6.52
CA PRO A 54 16.06 5.01 -5.57
C PRO A 54 17.40 4.40 -5.96
N ARG A 55 18.22 4.07 -4.97
CA ARG A 55 19.50 3.37 -5.18
C ARG A 55 19.28 2.08 -5.97
N ALA A 56 20.25 1.73 -6.80
CA ALA A 56 20.29 0.45 -7.49
C ALA A 56 20.02 -0.72 -6.53
N LEU A 57 19.21 -1.67 -7.01
CA LEU A 57 18.99 -2.94 -6.32
C LEU A 57 20.21 -3.84 -6.49
N PRO A 58 20.44 -4.79 -5.58
CA PRO A 58 21.41 -5.87 -5.78
C PRO A 58 21.13 -6.61 -7.09
N ASN A 59 22.19 -7.05 -7.77
CA ASN A 59 22.07 -7.69 -9.10
C ASN A 59 21.14 -8.90 -9.08
N THR A 60 21.10 -9.65 -7.97
CA THR A 60 20.20 -10.80 -7.81
C THR A 60 18.71 -10.44 -7.86
N LEU A 61 18.35 -9.17 -7.62
CA LEU A 61 16.98 -8.66 -7.71
C LEU A 61 16.74 -7.81 -8.96
N ALA A 62 17.74 -7.02 -9.35
CA ALA A 62 17.65 -6.11 -10.50
C ALA A 62 17.46 -6.85 -11.83
N ASN A 63 18.02 -8.06 -11.95
CA ASN A 63 18.03 -8.85 -13.18
C ASN A 63 16.97 -9.97 -13.20
N LEU A 64 16.02 -9.96 -12.26
CA LEU A 64 14.93 -10.93 -12.25
C LEU A 64 14.12 -10.82 -13.55
N THR A 65 13.83 -11.97 -14.16
CA THR A 65 12.85 -12.05 -15.23
C THR A 65 11.43 -11.88 -14.65
N PRO A 66 10.42 -11.50 -15.45
CA PRO A 66 9.04 -11.42 -14.97
C PRO A 66 8.56 -12.73 -14.33
N GLN A 67 8.93 -13.87 -14.91
CA GLN A 67 8.58 -15.19 -14.38
C GLN A 67 9.24 -15.47 -13.03
N ALA A 68 10.53 -15.15 -12.89
CA ALA A 68 11.24 -15.31 -11.62
C ALA A 68 10.72 -14.36 -10.53
N TYR A 69 10.41 -13.11 -10.89
CA TYR A 69 9.79 -12.17 -9.96
C TYR A 69 8.42 -12.68 -9.48
N ASN A 70 7.59 -13.20 -10.38
CA ASN A 70 6.28 -13.75 -10.04
C ASN A 70 6.33 -15.06 -9.24
N SER A 71 7.46 -15.79 -9.25
CA SER A 71 7.61 -16.98 -8.39
C SER A 71 7.91 -16.60 -6.94
N ILE A 72 8.40 -15.39 -6.66
CA ILE A 72 8.58 -14.89 -5.29
C ILE A 72 7.20 -14.63 -4.67
N GLN A 73 6.92 -15.30 -3.56
CA GLN A 73 5.66 -15.18 -2.84
C GLN A 73 5.91 -14.72 -1.42
N TYR A 74 5.06 -13.83 -0.90
CA TYR A 74 5.06 -13.50 0.51
C TYR A 74 4.60 -14.72 1.33
N ASP A 75 5.25 -15.02 2.45
CA ASP A 75 4.83 -16.11 3.32
C ASP A 75 3.61 -15.69 4.14
N ALA A 76 2.46 -16.33 3.89
CA ALA A 76 1.20 -16.03 4.56
C ALA A 76 1.26 -16.20 6.09
N ALA A 77 2.20 -17.00 6.62
CA ALA A 77 2.40 -17.08 8.08
C ALA A 77 2.91 -15.77 8.69
N HIS A 78 3.54 -14.91 7.87
CA HIS A 78 4.05 -13.61 8.26
C HIS A 78 3.16 -12.46 7.77
N SER A 79 1.92 -12.69 7.34
CA SER A 79 1.04 -11.60 6.91
C SER A 79 0.72 -10.68 8.09
N LEU A 80 0.47 -9.40 7.78
CA LEU A 80 0.42 -8.32 8.77
C LEU A 80 -0.53 -8.62 9.94
N TRP A 81 -1.68 -9.21 9.64
CA TRP A 81 -2.71 -9.51 10.62
C TRP A 81 -2.88 -11.01 10.87
N ASN A 82 -1.89 -11.83 10.52
CA ASN A 82 -1.99 -13.30 10.64
C ASN A 82 -2.33 -13.78 12.05
N ASN A 83 -1.87 -13.04 13.07
CA ASN A 83 -2.06 -13.36 14.48
C ASN A 83 -3.43 -12.91 15.05
N ILE A 84 -4.26 -12.24 14.25
CA ILE A 84 -5.59 -11.80 14.68
C ILE A 84 -6.59 -12.94 14.47
N GLU A 85 -7.05 -13.51 15.58
CA GLU A 85 -8.10 -14.52 15.59
C GLU A 85 -9.42 -13.93 15.05
N GLY A 86 -10.11 -14.68 14.18
CA GLY A 86 -11.38 -14.23 13.59
C GLY A 86 -11.25 -13.09 12.58
N ARG A 87 -10.03 -12.76 12.11
CA ARG A 87 -9.82 -11.73 11.09
C ARG A 87 -10.60 -12.02 9.80
N LYS A 88 -11.08 -10.94 9.16
CA LYS A 88 -11.68 -11.00 7.82
C LYS A 88 -10.80 -10.35 6.76
N LEU A 89 -9.78 -9.62 7.18
CA LEU A 89 -8.82 -8.98 6.29
C LEU A 89 -7.40 -9.43 6.62
N ASP A 90 -6.52 -9.34 5.63
CA ASP A 90 -5.10 -9.56 5.82
C ASP A 90 -4.29 -8.77 4.78
N VAL A 91 -3.03 -8.46 5.08
CA VAL A 91 -2.14 -7.70 4.20
C VAL A 91 -0.82 -8.43 4.03
N GLN A 92 -0.34 -8.45 2.78
CA GLN A 92 0.98 -8.94 2.42
C GLN A 92 1.74 -7.88 1.63
N PHE A 93 3.07 -7.99 1.61
CA PHE A 93 3.93 -7.02 0.95
C PHE A 93 4.54 -7.57 -0.33
N PHE A 94 4.72 -6.71 -1.33
CA PHE A 94 5.44 -7.05 -2.55
C PHE A 94 6.95 -6.93 -2.34
N HIS A 95 7.71 -7.85 -2.91
CA HIS A 95 9.18 -7.82 -2.87
C HIS A 95 9.70 -6.75 -3.86
N VAL A 96 10.81 -6.07 -3.55
CA VAL A 96 11.49 -5.22 -4.55
C VAL A 96 12.23 -6.07 -5.58
N GLY A 97 12.26 -5.66 -6.84
CA GLY A 97 12.91 -6.46 -7.88
C GLY A 97 12.43 -6.13 -9.28
N MET A 98 13.16 -6.59 -10.29
CA MET A 98 12.89 -6.29 -11.70
C MET A 98 12.79 -4.76 -11.92
N GLY A 99 11.59 -4.22 -12.14
CA GLY A 99 11.34 -2.79 -12.30
C GLY A 99 10.96 -2.06 -11.01
N PHE A 100 10.57 -2.78 -9.95
CA PHE A 100 10.11 -2.20 -8.69
C PHE A 100 11.29 -1.88 -7.77
N ARG A 101 11.90 -0.72 -8.00
CA ARG A 101 13.13 -0.28 -7.33
C ARG A 101 12.89 0.56 -6.08
N ARG A 102 11.69 1.14 -5.96
CA ARG A 102 11.33 1.96 -4.79
C ARG A 102 11.20 1.08 -3.56
N ARG A 103 11.80 1.58 -2.48
CA ARG A 103 11.92 0.91 -1.19
C ARG A 103 10.91 1.54 -0.25
N VAL A 104 9.68 1.04 -0.32
CA VAL A 104 8.53 1.54 0.43
C VAL A 104 8.61 1.03 1.86
N ARG A 105 8.49 1.95 2.82
CA ARG A 105 8.48 1.63 4.25
C ARG A 105 7.08 1.25 4.70
N MET A 106 6.97 0.24 5.54
CA MET A 106 5.68 -0.27 6.02
C MET A 106 5.64 -0.16 7.55
N PHE A 107 4.52 0.30 8.09
CA PHE A 107 4.34 0.48 9.53
C PHE A 107 3.02 -0.13 9.97
N SER A 108 3.05 -0.94 11.02
CA SER A 108 1.84 -1.27 11.77
C SER A 108 1.48 -0.07 12.65
N LEU A 109 0.19 0.26 12.78
CA LEU A 109 -0.32 1.34 13.61
C LEU A 109 -1.42 0.80 14.53
N ASP A 110 -1.25 1.00 15.83
CA ASP A 110 -2.30 0.80 16.81
C ASP A 110 -3.13 2.10 16.93
N ALA A 111 -4.37 2.05 16.45
CA ALA A 111 -5.28 3.19 16.44
C ALA A 111 -5.70 3.64 17.85
N SER A 112 -5.59 2.78 18.87
CA SER A 112 -5.96 3.12 20.25
C SER A 112 -4.87 3.88 20.98
N THR A 113 -3.60 3.53 20.72
CA THR A 113 -2.43 4.14 21.36
C THR A 113 -1.75 5.19 20.49
N HIS A 114 -2.12 5.29 19.21
CA HIS A 114 -1.48 6.14 18.20
C HIS A 114 0.01 5.87 18.07
N GLN A 115 0.38 4.58 18.20
CA GLN A 115 1.75 4.10 18.14
C GLN A 115 1.96 3.32 16.85
N ALA A 116 2.87 3.82 16.02
CA ALA A 116 3.33 3.15 14.81
C ALA A 116 4.65 2.43 15.07
N ARG A 117 4.82 1.27 14.43
CA ARG A 117 6.05 0.48 14.47
C ARG A 117 6.43 0.01 13.07
N GLU A 118 7.67 0.28 12.67
CA GLU A 118 8.17 -0.12 11.35
C GLU A 118 8.27 -1.64 11.24
N ILE A 119 7.98 -2.13 10.04
CA ILE A 119 8.18 -3.51 9.62
C ILE A 119 9.40 -3.48 8.70
N HIS A 120 10.52 -4.00 9.16
CA HIS A 120 11.71 -4.08 8.31
C HIS A 120 11.58 -5.23 7.31
N PHE A 121 12.20 -5.04 6.15
CA PHE A 121 12.38 -6.13 5.21
C PHE A 121 13.29 -7.19 5.82
N ARG A 122 12.87 -8.46 5.70
CA ARG A 122 13.70 -9.62 6.02
C ARG A 122 13.46 -10.71 4.96
N PRO A 123 14.49 -11.40 4.45
CA PRO A 123 14.32 -12.41 3.40
C PRO A 123 13.32 -13.53 3.77
N GLU A 124 13.25 -13.90 5.04
CA GLU A 124 12.34 -14.94 5.57
C GLU A 124 10.86 -14.59 5.49
N LEU A 125 10.49 -13.34 5.21
CA LEU A 125 9.11 -12.94 4.93
C LEU A 125 8.63 -13.48 3.57
N PHE A 126 9.54 -14.02 2.75
CA PHE A 126 9.25 -14.46 1.39
C PHE A 126 9.71 -15.91 1.13
N LYS A 127 8.95 -16.58 0.27
CA LYS A 127 9.30 -17.85 -0.38
C LYS A 127 9.78 -17.54 -1.79
N TYR A 128 11.04 -17.83 -2.08
CA TYR A 128 11.66 -17.47 -3.36
C TYR A 128 11.41 -18.48 -4.49
N ASN A 129 10.90 -19.69 -4.22
CA ASN A 129 10.44 -20.68 -5.21
C ASN A 129 11.29 -20.74 -6.50
N ASP A 130 12.59 -21.01 -6.35
CA ASP A 130 13.56 -21.11 -7.46
C ASP A 130 13.67 -19.87 -8.36
N ALA A 131 13.32 -18.67 -7.86
CA ALA A 131 13.51 -17.38 -8.55
C ALA A 131 14.98 -17.06 -8.88
N GLY A 132 15.94 -17.89 -8.45
CA GLY A 132 17.36 -17.64 -8.62
C GLY A 132 17.90 -16.50 -7.75
N VAL A 133 17.19 -16.17 -6.65
CA VAL A 133 17.61 -15.12 -5.71
C VAL A 133 18.66 -15.69 -4.74
N ASP A 134 19.85 -15.10 -4.75
CA ASP A 134 20.89 -15.35 -3.76
C ASP A 134 20.62 -14.50 -2.51
N THR A 135 19.88 -15.05 -1.55
CA THR A 135 19.43 -14.34 -0.33
C THR A 135 20.59 -13.82 0.53
N ARG A 136 21.79 -14.40 0.40
CA ARG A 136 23.00 -13.89 1.07
C ARG A 136 23.37 -12.48 0.63
N GLN A 137 22.98 -12.06 -0.58
CA GLN A 137 23.18 -10.67 -1.04
C GLN A 137 22.20 -9.69 -0.37
N LEU A 138 21.16 -10.20 0.29
CA LEU A 138 20.12 -9.41 0.97
C LEU A 138 20.39 -9.29 2.47
N GLU A 139 21.21 -10.19 3.03
CA GLU A 139 21.62 -10.13 4.44
C GLU A 139 22.26 -8.79 4.77
N GLY A 140 21.82 -8.16 5.85
CA GLY A 140 22.29 -6.85 6.29
C GLY A 140 21.77 -5.65 5.48
N GLN A 141 20.98 -5.86 4.42
CA GLN A 141 20.30 -4.76 3.71
C GLN A 141 19.02 -4.35 4.42
N THR A 142 19.18 -3.71 5.57
CA THR A 142 18.07 -3.25 6.43
C THR A 142 17.19 -2.19 5.76
N ASP A 143 17.66 -1.60 4.67
CA ASP A 143 16.99 -0.53 3.94
C ASP A 143 16.36 -0.98 2.62
N LEU A 144 16.23 -2.29 2.37
CA LEU A 144 15.67 -2.83 1.13
C LEU A 144 14.17 -2.50 0.97
N GLY A 145 13.45 -2.44 2.08
CA GLY A 145 12.03 -2.13 2.12
C GLY A 145 11.19 -3.10 1.29
N PHE A 146 9.99 -2.66 0.93
CA PHE A 146 9.03 -3.40 0.12
C PHE A 146 8.72 -2.63 -1.17
N ALA A 147 8.15 -3.29 -2.18
CA ALA A 147 7.73 -2.61 -3.41
C ALA A 147 6.33 -1.98 -3.29
N GLY A 148 5.52 -2.44 -2.34
CA GLY A 148 4.11 -2.12 -2.20
C GLY A 148 3.40 -3.14 -1.33
N PHE A 149 2.07 -3.12 -1.32
CA PHE A 149 1.27 -4.09 -0.57
C PHE A 149 0.03 -4.54 -1.35
N ARG A 150 -0.51 -5.67 -0.92
CA ARG A 150 -1.81 -6.19 -1.36
C ARG A 150 -2.65 -6.62 -0.17
N ALA A 151 -3.97 -6.45 -0.28
CA ALA A 151 -4.91 -6.84 0.77
C ALA A 151 -5.81 -7.99 0.30
N PHE A 152 -6.21 -8.81 1.26
CA PHE A 152 -7.07 -9.98 1.06
C PHE A 152 -8.29 -9.87 1.96
N LYS A 153 -9.38 -10.51 1.54
CA LYS A 153 -10.60 -10.65 2.33
C LYS A 153 -11.01 -12.11 2.42
N ALA A 154 -11.50 -12.52 3.60
CA ALA A 154 -12.07 -13.84 3.81
C ALA A 154 -13.27 -14.07 2.87
N PRO A 155 -13.44 -15.28 2.30
CA PRO A 155 -12.73 -16.52 2.64
C PRO A 155 -11.39 -16.76 1.89
N GLU A 156 -10.99 -15.89 0.95
CA GLU A 156 -9.82 -16.09 0.07
C GLU A 156 -8.52 -15.50 0.63
N LEU A 157 -8.34 -15.50 1.96
CA LEU A 157 -7.12 -14.99 2.61
C LEU A 157 -5.87 -15.67 2.05
N ALA A 158 -4.87 -14.86 1.68
CA ALA A 158 -3.62 -15.25 1.05
C ALA A 158 -3.73 -15.96 -0.32
N ARG A 159 -4.94 -16.10 -0.89
CA ARG A 159 -5.17 -16.77 -2.18
C ARG A 159 -5.48 -15.80 -3.31
N ARG A 160 -6.47 -14.93 -3.10
CA ARG A 160 -6.89 -13.93 -4.09
C ARG A 160 -6.94 -12.56 -3.43
N ASP A 161 -6.03 -11.69 -3.84
CA ASP A 161 -6.00 -10.31 -3.38
C ASP A 161 -7.13 -9.51 -4.02
N ILE A 162 -7.61 -8.52 -3.28
CA ILE A 162 -8.70 -7.64 -3.70
C ILE A 162 -8.29 -6.18 -3.87
N VAL A 163 -7.11 -5.83 -3.39
CA VAL A 163 -6.52 -4.50 -3.46
C VAL A 163 -5.02 -4.66 -3.65
N SER A 164 -4.44 -3.83 -4.51
CA SER A 164 -3.00 -3.79 -4.75
C SER A 164 -2.52 -2.36 -4.89
N PHE A 165 -1.50 -1.98 -4.11
CA PHE A 165 -0.74 -0.73 -4.22
C PHE A 165 0.67 -1.10 -4.62
N LEU A 166 1.05 -0.82 -5.88
CA LEU A 166 2.34 -1.25 -6.43
C LEU A 166 2.79 -0.36 -7.58
N GLY A 167 4.00 0.21 -7.45
CA GLY A 167 4.63 1.04 -8.47
C GLY A 167 4.12 2.48 -8.46
N ALA A 168 5.04 3.45 -8.38
CA ALA A 168 4.74 4.86 -8.23
C ALA A 168 3.63 5.10 -7.18
N SER A 169 2.58 5.83 -7.52
CA SER A 169 1.41 6.06 -6.67
C SER A 169 0.18 5.29 -7.15
N TYR A 170 0.36 4.20 -7.91
CA TYR A 170 -0.74 3.42 -8.47
C TYR A 170 -1.37 2.51 -7.42
N PHE A 171 -2.68 2.35 -7.55
CA PHE A 171 -3.43 1.34 -6.83
C PHE A 171 -4.59 0.81 -7.67
N ARG A 172 -4.98 -0.43 -7.36
CA ARG A 172 -6.06 -1.17 -8.02
C ARG A 172 -6.92 -1.86 -6.98
N ALA A 173 -8.16 -2.13 -7.35
CA ALA A 173 -9.05 -3.00 -6.62
C ALA A 173 -9.82 -3.90 -7.60
N VAL A 174 -10.50 -4.90 -7.06
CA VAL A 174 -11.36 -5.82 -7.81
C VAL A 174 -12.74 -5.85 -7.16
N ASP A 175 -13.70 -6.40 -7.89
CA ASP A 175 -15.00 -6.81 -7.39
C ASP A 175 -15.01 -8.32 -7.07
N ASP A 176 -16.20 -8.93 -7.00
CA ASP A 176 -16.35 -10.37 -6.73
C ASP A 176 -15.80 -11.29 -7.85
N THR A 177 -15.40 -10.75 -9.01
CA THR A 177 -14.73 -11.50 -10.08
C THR A 177 -13.26 -11.78 -9.78
N TYR A 178 -12.64 -11.01 -8.87
CA TYR A 178 -11.20 -11.00 -8.60
C TYR A 178 -10.33 -10.61 -9.81
N GLN A 179 -10.90 -9.95 -10.82
CA GLN A 179 -10.18 -9.50 -11.99
C GLN A 179 -9.78 -8.03 -11.85
N TYR A 180 -8.48 -7.76 -11.85
CA TYR A 180 -7.98 -6.40 -11.95
C TYR A 180 -8.22 -5.83 -13.35
N GLY A 181 -8.93 -4.70 -13.41
CA GLY A 181 -9.03 -3.87 -14.60
C GLY A 181 -8.18 -2.60 -14.47
N LEU A 182 -8.87 -1.45 -14.48
CA LEU A 182 -8.23 -0.14 -14.44
C LEU A 182 -7.43 0.12 -13.15
N SER A 183 -6.56 1.13 -13.20
CA SER A 183 -5.81 1.61 -12.03
C SER A 183 -6.16 3.05 -11.70
N ALA A 184 -6.17 3.36 -10.42
CA ALA A 184 -6.07 4.73 -9.94
C ALA A 184 -4.62 5.11 -9.66
N ARG A 185 -4.35 6.41 -9.56
CA ARG A 185 -3.09 6.92 -8.98
C ARG A 185 -3.38 7.95 -7.89
N GLY A 186 -2.45 8.13 -6.96
CA GLY A 186 -2.54 9.20 -5.97
C GLY A 186 -2.56 10.58 -6.63
N LEU A 187 -1.74 10.78 -7.67
CA LEU A 187 -1.59 12.06 -8.35
C LEU A 187 -1.03 11.87 -9.76
N ALA A 188 -1.42 12.74 -10.70
CA ALA A 188 -0.81 12.84 -12.03
C ALA A 188 -0.18 14.22 -12.21
N ILE A 189 1.03 14.29 -12.75
CA ILE A 189 1.79 15.53 -12.90
C ILE A 189 2.27 15.64 -14.34
N ASP A 190 1.88 16.73 -14.99
CA ASP A 190 2.33 17.10 -16.34
C ASP A 190 2.05 16.03 -17.42
N THR A 191 1.06 15.15 -17.19
CA THR A 191 0.57 14.16 -18.16
C THR A 191 0.04 14.85 -19.43
N TYR A 192 0.51 14.42 -20.61
CA TYR A 192 0.12 14.99 -21.90
C TYR A 192 0.40 16.50 -22.05
N THR A 193 1.45 16.98 -21.39
CA THR A 193 1.98 18.34 -21.59
C THR A 193 3.17 18.34 -22.57
N ASP A 194 3.77 19.52 -22.78
CA ASP A 194 5.03 19.69 -23.53
C ASP A 194 6.28 19.29 -22.72
N SER A 195 6.12 18.92 -21.45
CA SER A 195 7.15 18.39 -20.56
C SER A 195 6.99 16.88 -20.33
N LYS A 196 8.06 16.23 -19.83
CA LYS A 196 8.01 14.82 -19.43
C LYS A 196 7.05 14.65 -18.26
N GLU A 197 6.13 13.69 -18.37
CA GLU A 197 5.25 13.30 -17.26
C GLU A 197 6.09 12.87 -16.04
N GLU A 198 5.70 13.39 -14.88
CA GLU A 198 6.29 13.03 -13.60
C GLU A 198 5.37 12.02 -12.89
N PHE A 199 5.97 10.97 -12.32
CA PHE A 199 5.27 9.90 -11.63
C PHE A 199 5.62 9.95 -10.14
N PRO A 200 4.76 10.49 -9.28
CA PRO A 200 4.99 10.50 -7.84
C PRO A 200 4.92 9.09 -7.25
N ASP A 201 5.77 8.82 -6.25
CA ASP A 201 5.85 7.53 -5.58
C ASP A 201 5.14 7.59 -4.22
N PHE A 202 4.38 6.55 -3.85
CA PHE A 202 4.14 6.29 -2.43
C PHE A 202 5.41 5.70 -1.81
N THR A 203 5.89 6.32 -0.74
CA THR A 203 7.20 6.00 -0.12
C THR A 203 7.08 5.36 1.25
N ALA A 204 5.94 5.52 1.93
CA ALA A 204 5.67 4.88 3.20
C ALA A 204 4.17 4.66 3.40
N PHE A 205 3.81 3.57 4.07
CA PHE A 205 2.45 3.24 4.46
C PHE A 205 2.33 2.91 5.96
N TRP A 206 1.28 3.42 6.60
CA TRP A 206 0.90 3.09 7.98
C TRP A 206 -0.46 2.42 8.00
N PHE A 207 -0.52 1.19 8.49
CA PHE A 207 -1.72 0.35 8.51
C PHE A 207 -2.35 0.38 9.89
N GLU A 208 -3.53 0.99 10.02
CA GLU A 208 -4.32 0.81 11.24
C GLU A 208 -4.70 -0.66 11.38
N THR A 209 -4.43 -1.25 12.54
CA THR A 209 -4.69 -2.65 12.80
C THR A 209 -6.20 -2.93 12.76
N ALA A 210 -6.64 -3.72 11.78
CA ALA A 210 -8.04 -4.12 11.64
C ALA A 210 -8.48 -5.00 12.82
N LYS A 211 -9.71 -4.81 13.32
CA LYS A 211 -10.21 -5.62 14.43
C LYS A 211 -10.73 -6.97 13.92
N PRO A 212 -10.84 -7.99 14.79
CA PRO A 212 -11.53 -9.23 14.46
C PRO A 212 -12.91 -8.96 13.86
N GLY A 213 -13.24 -9.62 12.75
CA GLY A 213 -14.51 -9.41 12.06
C GLY A 213 -14.58 -8.23 11.09
N ASP A 214 -13.66 -7.25 11.17
CA ASP A 214 -13.73 -6.04 10.32
C ASP A 214 -13.47 -6.36 8.86
N THR A 215 -14.28 -5.78 7.97
CA THR A 215 -14.08 -5.77 6.52
C THR A 215 -13.74 -4.37 5.99
N THR A 216 -13.32 -3.47 6.87
CA THR A 216 -12.82 -2.15 6.52
C THR A 216 -11.50 -1.93 7.25
N PHE A 217 -10.54 -1.29 6.59
CA PHE A 217 -9.29 -0.89 7.22
C PHE A 217 -8.82 0.48 6.71
N THR A 218 -8.03 1.16 7.54
CA THR A 218 -7.45 2.45 7.19
C THR A 218 -5.97 2.27 6.91
N VAL A 219 -5.49 2.86 5.81
CA VAL A 219 -4.07 2.97 5.51
C VAL A 219 -3.71 4.41 5.18
N TYR A 220 -2.63 4.90 5.77
CA TYR A 220 -2.07 6.21 5.47
C TYR A 220 -0.88 6.08 4.54
N ALA A 221 -0.69 7.02 3.62
CA ALA A 221 0.43 6.98 2.67
C ALA A 221 1.14 8.32 2.53
N LEU A 222 2.49 8.28 2.55
CA LEU A 222 3.33 9.42 2.20
C LEU A 222 3.67 9.36 0.70
N LEU A 223 3.36 10.42 -0.03
CA LEU A 223 3.71 10.59 -1.44
C LEU A 223 4.88 11.55 -1.56
N ASP A 224 5.86 11.21 -2.41
CA ASP A 224 7.02 12.06 -2.70
C ASP A 224 7.43 12.00 -4.18
N SER A 225 7.83 13.14 -4.72
CA SER A 225 8.27 13.32 -6.09
C SER A 225 9.16 14.58 -6.25
N PRO A 226 9.81 14.76 -7.42
CA PRO A 226 10.58 15.97 -7.71
C PRO A 226 9.80 17.28 -7.51
N SER A 227 8.49 17.27 -7.81
CA SER A 227 7.66 18.48 -7.80
C SER A 227 6.71 18.57 -6.61
N VAL A 228 6.37 17.46 -5.95
CA VAL A 228 5.27 17.39 -4.99
C VAL A 228 5.59 16.43 -3.84
N THR A 229 5.00 16.71 -2.69
CA THR A 229 4.79 15.71 -1.63
C THR A 229 3.31 15.66 -1.27
N GLY A 230 2.87 14.58 -0.65
CA GLY A 230 1.48 14.49 -0.19
C GLY A 230 1.28 13.53 0.97
N ALA A 231 0.23 13.81 1.74
CA ALA A 231 -0.26 12.95 2.81
C ALA A 231 -1.64 12.41 2.43
N TYR A 232 -1.79 11.09 2.41
CA TYR A 232 -3.04 10.43 2.04
C TYR A 232 -3.57 9.59 3.20
N LYS A 233 -4.89 9.56 3.35
CA LYS A 233 -5.63 8.62 4.18
C LYS A 233 -6.62 7.89 3.29
N PHE A 234 -6.50 6.57 3.24
CA PHE A 234 -7.42 5.68 2.56
C PHE A 234 -8.23 4.92 3.62
N VAL A 235 -9.55 5.04 3.59
CA VAL A 235 -10.45 4.12 4.29
C VAL A 235 -10.99 3.15 3.24
N ILE A 236 -10.59 1.88 3.37
CA ILE A 236 -10.83 0.86 2.35
C ILE A 236 -11.92 -0.08 2.85
N HIS A 237 -13.09 0.01 2.24
CA HIS A 237 -14.26 -0.82 2.51
C HIS A 237 -14.26 -2.03 1.57
N CYS A 238 -13.94 -3.20 2.10
CA CYS A 238 -13.96 -4.46 1.37
C CYS A 238 -15.35 -5.09 1.48
N GLU A 239 -16.32 -4.55 0.74
CA GLU A 239 -17.70 -5.02 0.71
C GLU A 239 -17.82 -6.39 0.03
N GLU A 240 -19.03 -6.97 0.02
CA GLU A 240 -19.27 -8.31 -0.55
C GLU A 240 -18.94 -8.39 -2.03
N SER A 241 -19.43 -7.44 -2.83
CA SER A 241 -19.33 -7.43 -4.28
C SER A 241 -18.37 -6.38 -4.84
N GLN A 242 -17.74 -5.56 -4.02
CA GLN A 242 -16.90 -4.45 -4.48
C GLN A 242 -15.95 -3.96 -3.39
N VAL A 243 -14.96 -3.16 -3.79
CA VAL A 243 -14.14 -2.37 -2.88
C VAL A 243 -14.42 -0.89 -3.10
N ILE A 244 -14.72 -0.17 -2.03
CA ILE A 244 -14.86 1.29 -2.05
C ILE A 244 -13.72 1.90 -1.23
N MET A 245 -13.13 2.97 -1.74
CA MET A 245 -12.05 3.69 -1.05
C MET A 245 -12.44 5.14 -0.85
N ASP A 246 -12.56 5.57 0.41
CA ASP A 246 -12.62 6.99 0.74
C ASP A 246 -11.18 7.52 0.86
N VAL A 247 -10.86 8.54 0.07
CA VAL A 247 -9.51 9.08 -0.03
C VAL A 247 -9.50 10.55 0.38
N GLU A 248 -8.85 10.83 1.51
CA GLU A 248 -8.48 12.19 1.92
C GLU A 248 -7.01 12.44 1.57
N ASN A 249 -6.69 13.58 0.96
CA ASN A 249 -5.33 13.93 0.61
C ASN A 249 -5.00 15.40 0.89
N HIS A 250 -3.73 15.65 1.23
CA HIS A 250 -3.14 16.98 1.39
C HIS A 250 -1.87 17.03 0.55
N ILE A 251 -1.81 17.96 -0.40
CA ILE A 251 -0.76 18.03 -1.43
C ILE A 251 0.05 19.31 -1.25
N TYR A 252 1.38 19.18 -1.25
CA TYR A 252 2.32 20.29 -1.08
C TYR A 252 3.30 20.32 -2.25
N ALA A 253 3.23 21.39 -3.06
CA ALA A 253 4.16 21.60 -4.16
C ALA A 253 5.54 22.03 -3.64
N ARG A 254 6.61 21.43 -4.19
CA ARG A 254 8.02 21.85 -4.03
C ARG A 254 8.38 22.97 -4.99
N LYS A 255 7.77 22.96 -6.18
CA LYS A 255 8.00 23.90 -7.28
C LYS A 255 6.73 24.00 -8.14
N ASP A 256 6.73 24.92 -9.09
CA ASP A 256 5.63 25.12 -10.02
C ASP A 256 5.36 23.87 -10.87
N ILE A 257 4.08 23.57 -11.07
CA ILE A 257 3.56 22.42 -11.82
C ILE A 257 2.64 22.98 -12.91
N LYS A 258 2.80 22.51 -14.16
CA LYS A 258 1.96 23.01 -15.27
C LYS A 258 0.56 22.41 -15.22
N GLN A 259 0.47 21.10 -14.98
CA GLN A 259 -0.80 20.39 -14.92
C GLN A 259 -0.81 19.39 -13.77
N LEU A 260 -1.82 19.53 -12.91
CA LEU A 260 -2.05 18.64 -11.78
C LEU A 260 -3.35 17.86 -11.98
N GLY A 261 -3.27 16.54 -12.02
CA GLY A 261 -4.41 15.64 -12.09
C GLY A 261 -4.77 15.08 -10.71
N ILE A 262 -5.98 15.37 -10.25
CA ILE A 262 -6.55 14.87 -8.99
C ILE A 262 -7.47 13.69 -9.29
N ALA A 263 -7.41 12.65 -8.44
CA ALA A 263 -8.11 11.38 -8.64
C ALA A 263 -7.91 10.77 -10.05
N PRO A 264 -6.65 10.70 -10.56
CA PRO A 264 -6.39 10.18 -11.89
C PRO A 264 -6.71 8.69 -11.99
N MET A 265 -7.26 8.30 -13.13
CA MET A 265 -7.48 6.91 -13.53
C MET A 265 -6.72 6.59 -14.81
N THR A 266 -6.24 5.36 -14.92
CA THR A 266 -5.53 4.83 -16.08
C THR A 266 -6.17 3.50 -16.44
N SER A 267 -6.61 3.40 -17.69
CA SER A 267 -7.23 2.20 -18.25
C SER A 267 -6.56 1.88 -19.58
N MET A 268 -6.96 0.77 -20.18
CA MET A 268 -6.48 0.31 -21.49
C MET A 268 -7.68 0.07 -22.40
N PHE A 269 -7.60 0.59 -23.62
CA PHE A 269 -8.56 0.28 -24.68
C PHE A 269 -7.78 -0.09 -25.93
N SER A 270 -7.90 -1.34 -26.38
CA SER A 270 -7.32 -1.77 -27.65
C SER A 270 -8.36 -1.66 -28.76
N CYS A 271 -9.53 -2.26 -28.57
CA CYS A 271 -10.60 -2.22 -29.55
C CYS A 271 -11.96 -2.62 -28.95
N GLY A 272 -13.06 -2.17 -29.56
CA GLY A 272 -14.42 -2.45 -29.12
C GLY A 272 -15.46 -2.14 -30.20
N ASN A 273 -16.75 -2.12 -29.83
CA ASN A 273 -17.84 -1.94 -30.79
C ASN A 273 -17.74 -0.63 -31.61
N ASN A 274 -17.15 0.41 -31.03
CA ASN A 274 -17.01 1.72 -31.65
C ASN A 274 -15.87 1.78 -32.69
N GLU A 275 -14.92 0.85 -32.66
CA GLU A 275 -13.71 0.86 -33.53
C GLU A 275 -13.40 -0.54 -34.12
N ARG A 276 -14.43 -1.24 -34.59
CA ARG A 276 -14.33 -2.65 -35.01
C ARG A 276 -13.33 -2.92 -36.13
N ARG A 277 -12.98 -1.92 -36.95
CA ARG A 277 -11.98 -2.06 -38.03
C ARG A 277 -10.59 -2.41 -37.51
N MET A 278 -10.29 -2.09 -36.25
CA MET A 278 -9.00 -2.38 -35.60
C MET A 278 -9.03 -3.69 -34.79
N CYS A 279 -10.21 -4.32 -34.59
CA CYS A 279 -10.35 -5.63 -33.93
C CYS A 279 -10.23 -6.79 -34.94
N ASP A 280 -9.03 -7.06 -35.47
CA ASP A 280 -8.78 -8.33 -36.20
C ASP A 280 -8.38 -9.44 -35.21
N THR A 281 -9.32 -9.81 -34.33
CA THR A 281 -9.11 -10.85 -33.32
C THR A 281 -10.37 -11.71 -33.17
N ILE A 282 -10.24 -12.90 -32.57
CA ILE A 282 -11.39 -13.76 -32.25
C ILE A 282 -12.28 -13.19 -31.14
N HIS A 283 -11.77 -12.23 -30.37
CA HIS A 283 -12.50 -11.57 -29.30
C HIS A 283 -13.24 -10.35 -29.86
N PRO A 284 -14.53 -10.18 -29.56
CA PRO A 284 -15.30 -9.05 -30.09
C PRO A 284 -14.85 -7.70 -29.53
N GLN A 285 -14.25 -7.68 -28.33
CA GLN A 285 -13.79 -6.49 -27.62
C GLN A 285 -12.56 -6.85 -26.77
N ILE A 286 -11.62 -5.90 -26.63
CA ILE A 286 -10.42 -6.02 -25.80
C ILE A 286 -10.13 -4.65 -25.18
N HIS A 287 -10.59 -4.45 -23.94
CA HIS A 287 -10.38 -3.23 -23.15
C HIS A 287 -10.65 -3.51 -21.66
N ASP A 288 -10.08 -2.68 -20.78
CA ASP A 288 -10.40 -2.66 -19.35
C ASP A 288 -11.53 -1.65 -19.05
N SER A 289 -11.84 -0.76 -20.00
CA SER A 289 -12.92 0.21 -19.91
C SER A 289 -13.36 0.66 -21.31
N ASP A 290 -14.66 0.65 -21.57
CA ASP A 290 -15.21 1.08 -22.87
C ASP A 290 -15.30 2.61 -23.01
N ARG A 291 -15.62 3.31 -21.91
CA ARG A 291 -15.84 4.77 -21.93
C ARG A 291 -15.75 5.41 -20.54
N PRO A 292 -15.39 6.70 -20.46
CA PRO A 292 -15.53 7.47 -19.23
C PRO A 292 -17.01 7.71 -18.91
N GLY A 293 -17.37 7.54 -17.64
CA GLY A 293 -18.65 7.96 -17.08
C GLY A 293 -18.48 9.25 -16.27
N HIS A 294 -19.35 10.24 -16.49
CA HIS A 294 -19.38 11.46 -15.69
C HIS A 294 -20.79 11.69 -15.17
N VAL A 295 -20.92 11.89 -13.86
CA VAL A 295 -22.16 12.30 -13.21
C VAL A 295 -21.91 13.66 -12.57
N ALA A 296 -22.74 14.65 -12.90
CA ALA A 296 -22.66 15.95 -12.25
C ALA A 296 -23.21 15.83 -10.81
N GLY A 297 -22.35 16.01 -9.80
CA GLY A 297 -22.72 15.88 -8.39
C GLY A 297 -21.59 15.36 -7.51
N GLN A 298 -21.93 14.64 -6.44
CA GLN A 298 -20.97 14.05 -5.50
C GLN A 298 -20.17 12.93 -6.17
N TRP A 299 -18.84 13.04 -6.11
CA TRP A 299 -17.92 12.07 -6.70
C TRP A 299 -17.81 10.85 -5.78
N ARG A 300 -18.27 9.70 -6.27
CA ARG A 300 -17.96 8.39 -5.70
C ARG A 300 -17.03 7.68 -6.68
N MET A 301 -15.90 7.20 -6.18
CA MET A 301 -14.89 6.51 -6.99
C MET A 301 -15.16 5.01 -6.91
N ASP A 302 -15.75 4.47 -7.97
CA ASP A 302 -15.93 3.03 -8.14
C ASP A 302 -14.83 2.53 -9.09
N LEU A 303 -14.03 1.55 -8.65
CA LEU A 303 -13.00 0.90 -9.47
C LEU A 303 -13.62 -0.36 -10.11
N PRO A 304 -14.14 -0.30 -11.35
CA PRO A 304 -14.72 -1.46 -12.01
C PRO A 304 -13.66 -2.51 -12.32
N SER A 305 -14.06 -3.78 -12.29
CA SER A 305 -13.29 -4.88 -12.86
C SER A 305 -13.24 -4.77 -14.39
N ALA A 306 -12.30 -5.49 -15.01
CA ALA A 306 -12.33 -5.66 -16.46
C ALA A 306 -13.43 -6.68 -16.84
N GLU A 307 -14.23 -6.35 -17.86
CA GLU A 307 -15.27 -7.21 -18.44
C GLU A 307 -14.72 -8.35 -19.32
#